data_AF-A0A816PEY7-F1
#
_entry.id   AF-A0A816PEY7-F1
#
_cell.length_a   1.000
_cell.length_b   1.000
_cell.length_c   1.000
_cell.angle_alpha   90.00
_cell.angle_beta   90.00
_cell.angle_gamma   90.00
#
_symmetry.space_group_name_H-M   'P 1'
#
loop_
_entity.id
_entity.type
_entity.pdbx_description
1 polymer ?
#
loop_
_entity_poly.entity_id
_entity_poly.type
_entity_poly.pdbx_seq_one_letter_code
_entity_poly.pdbx_strand_id
1 'polypeptide(L)'
;IYRKETEEGKKQALKNMVSKEYKRDSSLREKFQLLRSITNSHAESETSIIEDASKYIKKLKHKVEKINNETTSEQYFCDPTDPMVTVETLEKGFMIKVMSSKNEPGMLVCVLEVFEDLGLEVVEARVSCKDSFSLHAIGISNNDDCESMDGEVVKQAVAVAVSTWSDSQDPKG
;
A
#
# COMPACT_ATOMS: atom_id res chain seq x y z
N ILE A 1 39.21 43.79 36.53
CA ILE A 1 38.92 44.77 35.45
C ILE A 1 37.57 44.39 34.85
N TYR A 2 36.50 45.14 35.17
CA TYR A 2 35.18 44.87 34.60
C TYR A 2 35.15 45.38 33.15
N ARG A 3 35.01 44.46 32.18
CA ARG A 3 34.85 44.78 30.75
C ARG A 3 33.46 45.42 30.59
N LYS A 4 33.39 46.74 30.46
CA LYS A 4 32.15 47.41 30.05
C LYS A 4 31.85 47.01 28.60
N GLU A 5 30.73 46.34 28.38
CA GLU A 5 30.20 46.15 27.03
C GLU A 5 29.95 47.53 26.41
N THR A 6 30.55 47.77 25.24
CA THR A 6 30.36 49.02 24.51
C THR A 6 28.95 49.08 23.95
N GLU A 7 28.34 50.27 23.97
CA GLU A 7 26.99 50.50 23.43
C GLU A 7 26.85 50.08 21.96
N GLU A 8 27.94 50.15 21.18
CA GLU A 8 27.98 49.61 19.82
C GLU A 8 27.90 48.08 19.76
N GLY A 9 28.55 47.37 20.70
CA GLY A 9 28.44 45.92 20.81
C GLY A 9 27.01 45.47 21.11
N LYS A 10 26.31 46.20 21.99
CA LYS A 10 24.90 45.97 22.29
C LYS A 10 23.99 46.25 21.08
N LYS A 11 24.22 47.37 20.37
CA LYS A 11 23.48 47.71 19.14
C LYS A 11 23.67 46.65 18.05
N GLN A 12 24.89 46.15 17.86
CA GLN A 12 25.18 45.11 16.89
C GLN A 12 24.54 43.76 17.27
N ALA A 13 24.57 43.39 18.55
CA ALA A 13 23.89 42.20 19.05
C ALA A 13 22.38 42.26 18.83
N LEU A 14 21.75 43.41 19.11
CA LEU A 14 20.33 43.65 18.88
C LEU A 14 19.97 43.52 17.39
N LYS A 15 20.76 44.13 16.50
CA LYS A 15 20.58 44.04 15.04
C LYS A 15 20.66 42.60 14.54
N ASN A 16 21.63 41.83 15.05
CA ASN A 16 21.78 40.41 14.71
C ASN A 16 20.61 39.56 15.21
N MET A 17 20.09 39.84 16.40
CA MET A 17 18.93 39.15 16.97
C MET A 17 17.67 39.40 16.15
N VAL A 18 17.36 40.66 15.86
CA VAL A 18 16.20 41.05 15.03
C VAL A 18 16.30 40.44 13.62
N SER A 19 17.49 40.42 13.02
CA SER A 19 17.71 39.80 11.71
C SER A 19 17.47 38.28 11.72
N LYS A 20 17.82 37.59 12.82
CA LYS A 20 17.55 36.16 12.98
C LYS A 20 16.05 35.89 13.21
N GLU A 21 15.36 36.75 13.94
CA GLU A 21 13.90 36.69 14.15
C GLU A 21 13.15 36.78 12.81
N TYR A 22 13.47 37.80 12.00
CA TYR A 22 12.84 38.03 10.69
C TYR A 22 13.04 36.86 9.71
N LYS A 23 14.23 36.26 9.70
CA LYS A 23 14.52 35.06 8.90
C LYS A 23 13.70 33.84 9.34
N ARG A 24 13.42 33.72 10.64
CA ARG A 24 12.56 32.64 11.15
C ARG A 24 11.10 32.87 10.80
N ASP A 25 10.60 34.09 10.97
CA ASP A 25 9.22 34.46 10.64
C ASP A 25 8.92 34.25 9.14
N SER A 26 9.80 34.72 8.26
CA SER A 26 9.68 34.50 6.81
C SER A 26 9.65 33.02 6.43
N SER A 27 10.58 32.21 6.96
CA SER A 27 10.59 30.76 6.71
C SER A 27 9.34 30.05 7.23
N LEU A 28 8.77 30.49 8.36
CA LEU A 28 7.52 29.95 8.88
C LEU A 28 6.34 30.29 7.97
N ARG A 29 6.24 31.53 7.50
CA ARG A 29 5.20 31.94 6.54
C ARG A 29 5.25 31.15 5.25
N GLU A 30 6.44 30.92 4.70
CA GLU A 30 6.64 30.08 3.51
C GLU A 30 6.13 28.64 3.75
N LYS A 31 6.45 28.05 4.91
CA LYS A 31 5.95 26.71 5.27
C LYS A 31 4.43 26.66 5.38
N PHE A 32 3.80 27.69 5.94
CA PHE A 32 2.34 27.77 6.01
C PHE A 32 1.69 27.96 4.64
N GLN A 33 2.29 28.74 3.74
CA GLN A 33 1.83 28.87 2.36
C GLN A 33 1.90 27.54 1.62
N LEU A 34 3.01 26.80 1.77
CA LEU A 34 3.16 25.48 1.20
C LEU A 34 2.12 24.50 1.75
N LEU A 35 1.95 24.48 3.08
CA LEU A 35 0.97 23.63 3.74
C LEU A 35 -0.44 23.93 3.21
N ARG A 36 -0.82 25.21 3.11
CA ARG A 36 -2.11 25.67 2.57
C ARG A 36 -2.34 25.20 1.14
N SER A 37 -1.31 25.27 0.28
CA SER A 37 -1.39 24.80 -1.10
C SER A 37 -1.57 23.28 -1.20
N ILE A 38 -0.80 22.50 -0.41
CA ILE A 38 -0.86 21.03 -0.45
C ILE A 38 -2.20 20.51 0.09
N THR A 39 -2.73 21.16 1.12
CA THR A 39 -4.00 20.75 1.75
C THR A 39 -5.22 21.36 1.07
N ASN A 40 -5.01 22.19 0.03
CA ASN A 40 -6.05 22.98 -0.65
C ASN A 40 -6.93 23.77 0.34
N SER A 41 -6.28 24.37 1.34
CA SER A 41 -6.96 25.14 2.38
C SER A 41 -7.21 26.58 1.93
N HIS A 42 -8.41 27.08 2.18
CA HIS A 42 -8.76 28.48 1.95
C HIS A 42 -8.58 29.35 3.20
N ALA A 43 -8.13 28.79 4.31
CA ALA A 43 -7.96 29.50 5.58
C ALA A 43 -6.84 30.55 5.54
N GLU A 44 -7.07 31.70 6.17
CA GLU A 44 -6.10 32.80 6.22
C GLU A 44 -5.25 32.80 7.50
N SER A 45 -5.73 32.18 8.57
CA SER A 45 -5.01 32.05 9.84
C SER A 45 -4.20 30.76 9.89
N GLU A 46 -3.00 30.83 10.49
CA GLU A 46 -2.12 29.66 10.66
C GLU A 46 -2.80 28.53 11.43
N THR A 47 -3.60 28.87 12.45
CA THR A 47 -4.36 27.89 13.24
C THR A 47 -5.40 27.15 12.40
N SER A 48 -6.16 27.87 11.57
CA SER A 48 -7.16 27.24 10.70
C SER A 48 -6.51 26.47 9.56
N ILE A 49 -5.34 26.91 9.04
CA ILE A 49 -4.54 26.12 8.08
C ILE A 49 -4.12 24.78 8.70
N ILE A 50 -3.70 24.77 9.97
CA ILE A 50 -3.32 23.53 10.70
C ILE A 50 -4.53 22.63 10.91
N GLU A 51 -5.69 23.21 11.25
CA GLU A 51 -6.93 22.46 11.44
C GLU A 51 -7.38 21.80 10.14
N ASP A 52 -7.39 22.54 9.03
CA ASP A 52 -7.68 22.05 7.69
C ASP A 52 -6.70 20.95 7.27
N ALA A 53 -5.40 21.14 7.55
CA ALA A 53 -4.38 20.13 7.28
C ALA A 53 -4.65 18.84 8.07
N SER A 54 -5.01 18.97 9.35
CA SER A 54 -5.35 17.82 10.20
C SER A 54 -6.58 17.08 9.68
N LYS A 55 -7.60 17.82 9.23
CA LYS A 55 -8.81 17.26 8.59
C LYS A 55 -8.48 16.58 7.27
N TYR A 56 -7.59 17.16 6.46
CA TYR A 56 -7.13 16.59 5.20
C TYR A 56 -6.39 15.26 5.40
N ILE A 57 -5.48 15.19 6.37
CA ILE A 57 -4.78 13.95 6.74
C ILE A 57 -5.79 12.87 7.16
N LYS A 58 -6.77 13.20 8.02
CA LYS A 58 -7.83 12.27 8.41
C LYS A 58 -8.65 11.78 7.22
N LYS A 59 -9.01 12.68 6.30
CA LYS A 59 -9.73 12.35 5.05
C LYS A 59 -8.93 11.40 4.17
N LEU A 60 -7.63 11.65 4.00
CA LEU A 60 -6.75 10.77 3.23
C LEU A 60 -6.61 9.40 3.90
N LYS A 61 -6.42 9.34 5.22
CA LYS A 61 -6.39 8.08 5.98
C LYS A 61 -7.66 7.26 5.76
N HIS A 62 -8.83 7.89 5.91
CA HIS A 62 -10.11 7.24 5.65
C HIS A 62 -10.24 6.81 4.17
N LYS A 63 -9.76 7.58 3.20
CA LYS A 63 -9.79 7.16 1.79
C LYS A 63 -8.94 5.92 1.55
N VAL A 64 -7.74 5.84 2.14
CA VAL A 64 -6.87 4.66 2.05
C VAL A 64 -7.53 3.46 2.72
N GLU A 65 -8.07 3.62 3.93
CA GLU A 65 -8.81 2.55 4.63
C GLU A 65 -10.03 2.10 3.84
N LYS A 66 -10.80 3.03 3.26
CA LYS A 66 -11.97 2.72 2.44
C LYS A 66 -11.57 1.95 1.18
N ILE A 67 -10.54 2.36 0.45
CA ILE A 67 -10.09 1.65 -0.76
C ILE A 67 -9.59 0.26 -0.40
N ASN A 68 -8.80 0.14 0.68
CA ASN A 68 -8.32 -1.13 1.19
C ASN A 68 -9.48 -2.03 1.64
N ASN A 69 -10.51 -1.46 2.27
CA ASN A 69 -11.68 -2.19 2.67
C ASN A 69 -12.63 -2.49 1.50
N GLU A 70 -12.77 -1.67 0.47
CA GLU A 70 -13.60 -2.01 -0.71
C GLU A 70 -12.96 -3.15 -1.49
N THR A 71 -11.63 -3.16 -1.63
CA THR A 71 -10.90 -4.34 -2.11
C THR A 71 -11.05 -5.56 -1.18
N THR A 72 -11.32 -5.36 0.11
CA THR A 72 -11.57 -6.46 1.07
C THR A 72 -13.06 -6.80 1.23
N SER A 73 -13.99 -5.90 0.91
CA SER A 73 -15.41 -5.98 1.29
C SER A 73 -16.28 -6.56 0.20
N GLU A 74 -15.78 -6.64 -1.03
CA GLU A 74 -16.29 -7.56 -2.04
C GLU A 74 -15.94 -9.03 -1.71
N GLN A 75 -15.21 -9.29 -0.61
CA GLN A 75 -14.71 -10.63 -0.24
C GLN A 75 -15.38 -11.22 1.02
N TYR A 76 -16.36 -10.53 1.64
CA TYR A 76 -17.08 -11.05 2.82
C TYR A 76 -18.35 -11.82 2.45
N PHE A 77 -18.19 -12.95 1.75
CA PHE A 77 -19.21 -14.02 1.70
C PHE A 77 -18.60 -15.42 1.79
N CYS A 78 -17.47 -15.60 2.48
CA CYS A 78 -17.05 -16.91 3.01
C CYS A 78 -16.18 -16.74 4.25
N ASP A 79 -16.15 -17.79 5.07
CA ASP A 79 -15.55 -17.92 6.39
C ASP A 79 -14.10 -17.36 6.47
N PRO A 80 -13.64 -16.78 7.59
CA PRO A 80 -12.29 -16.20 7.74
C PRO A 80 -11.14 -17.23 7.70
N THR A 81 -11.45 -18.48 7.33
CA THR A 81 -10.52 -19.60 7.17
C THR A 81 -10.20 -19.91 5.71
N ASP A 82 -10.96 -19.38 4.75
CA ASP A 82 -10.77 -19.72 3.35
C ASP A 82 -9.68 -18.87 2.68
N PRO A 83 -8.85 -19.48 1.82
CA PRO A 83 -7.84 -18.76 1.05
C PRO A 83 -8.51 -17.83 0.05
N MET A 84 -8.04 -16.59 0.04
CA MET A 84 -8.58 -15.55 -0.81
C MET A 84 -7.77 -15.44 -2.10
N VAL A 85 -8.46 -15.65 -3.23
CA VAL A 85 -7.85 -15.60 -4.56
C VAL A 85 -8.49 -14.47 -5.37
N THR A 86 -7.65 -13.57 -5.87
CA THR A 86 -8.03 -12.49 -6.78
C THR A 86 -7.24 -12.63 -8.07
N VAL A 87 -7.93 -12.51 -9.20
CA VAL A 87 -7.35 -12.54 -10.53
C VAL A 87 -7.77 -11.28 -11.27
N GLU A 88 -6.80 -10.54 -11.80
CA GLU A 88 -7.03 -9.41 -12.69
C GLU A 88 -6.55 -9.76 -14.09
N THR A 89 -7.42 -9.61 -15.09
CA THR A 89 -7.08 -9.83 -16.49
C THR A 89 -6.25 -8.66 -17.03
N LEU A 90 -5.10 -8.97 -17.61
CA LEU A 90 -4.17 -8.04 -18.26
C LEU A 90 -4.25 -8.19 -19.79
N GLU A 91 -3.63 -7.27 -20.53
CA GLU A 91 -3.64 -7.29 -22.00
C GLU A 91 -3.10 -8.60 -22.62
N LYS A 92 -2.14 -9.25 -21.96
CA LYS A 92 -1.50 -10.49 -22.43
C LYS A 92 -1.48 -11.61 -21.38
N GLY A 93 -2.35 -11.55 -20.37
CA GLY A 93 -2.31 -12.55 -19.29
C GLY A 93 -3.06 -12.14 -18.04
N PHE A 94 -2.53 -12.51 -16.88
CA PHE A 94 -3.22 -12.38 -15.59
C PHE A 94 -2.29 -11.96 -14.47
N MET A 95 -2.79 -11.10 -13.59
CA MET A 95 -2.23 -10.86 -12.27
C MET A 95 -3.00 -11.68 -11.25
N ILE A 96 -2.30 -12.60 -10.60
CA ILE A 96 -2.88 -13.56 -9.66
C ILE A 96 -2.35 -13.23 -8.28
N LYS A 97 -3.27 -13.01 -7.34
CA LYS A 97 -2.94 -12.76 -5.94
C LYS A 97 -3.69 -13.73 -5.05
N VAL A 98 -2.94 -14.44 -4.23
CA VAL A 98 -3.43 -15.43 -3.26
C VAL A 98 -3.02 -14.96 -1.87
N MET A 99 -3.96 -14.96 -0.94
CA MET A 99 -3.71 -14.68 0.47
C MET A 99 -4.41 -15.72 1.33
N SER A 100 -3.67 -16.40 2.19
CA SER A 100 -4.19 -17.32 3.19
C SER A 100 -3.62 -16.98 4.56
N SER A 101 -4.47 -17.09 5.59
CA SER A 101 -4.09 -16.88 6.98
C SER A 101 -3.20 -18.00 7.53
N LYS A 102 -3.13 -19.14 6.83
CA LYS A 102 -2.28 -20.30 7.17
C LYS A 102 -1.35 -20.62 6.00
N ASN A 103 -0.17 -21.13 6.32
CA ASN A 103 0.77 -21.68 5.35
C ASN A 103 1.00 -23.16 5.64
N GLU A 104 0.47 -24.01 4.78
CA GLU A 104 0.67 -25.46 4.84
C GLU A 104 1.77 -25.90 3.85
N PRO A 105 2.55 -26.94 4.17
CA PRO A 105 3.55 -27.48 3.26
C PRO A 105 2.93 -27.88 1.91
N GLY A 106 3.56 -27.46 0.81
CA GLY A 106 3.12 -27.83 -0.54
C GLY A 106 2.12 -26.88 -1.20
N MET A 107 1.53 -25.92 -0.47
CA MET A 107 0.59 -24.94 -1.06
C MET A 107 1.17 -24.19 -2.27
N LEU A 108 2.43 -23.76 -2.19
CA LEU A 108 3.09 -23.08 -3.30
C LEU A 108 3.22 -23.99 -4.53
N VAL A 109 3.52 -25.27 -4.32
CA VAL A 109 3.74 -26.23 -5.41
C VAL A 109 2.43 -26.41 -6.18
N CYS A 110 1.31 -26.59 -5.49
CA CYS A 110 0.01 -26.76 -6.15
C CYS A 110 -0.42 -25.54 -6.96
N VAL A 111 -0.14 -24.33 -6.44
CA VAL A 111 -0.45 -23.11 -7.19
C VAL A 111 0.40 -23.01 -8.46
N LEU A 112 1.66 -23.43 -8.40
CA LEU A 112 2.54 -23.45 -9.57
C LEU A 112 2.16 -24.54 -10.58
N GLU A 113 1.72 -25.72 -10.11
CA GLU A 113 1.18 -26.78 -10.98
C GLU A 113 -0.04 -26.29 -11.76
N VAL A 114 -0.96 -25.57 -11.09
CA VAL A 114 -2.10 -24.94 -11.77
C VAL A 114 -1.66 -23.93 -12.82
N PHE A 115 -0.60 -23.15 -12.57
CA PHE A 115 -0.09 -22.22 -13.57
C PHE A 115 0.46 -22.95 -14.80
N GLU A 116 1.14 -24.08 -14.61
CA GLU A 116 1.62 -24.93 -15.69
C GLU A 116 0.46 -25.56 -16.49
N ASP A 117 -0.53 -26.12 -15.79
CA ASP A 117 -1.74 -26.71 -16.40
C ASP A 117 -2.55 -25.69 -17.21
N LEU A 118 -2.58 -24.43 -16.75
CA LEU A 118 -3.21 -23.31 -17.43
C LEU A 118 -2.33 -22.70 -18.53
N GLY A 119 -1.09 -23.17 -18.71
CA GLY A 119 -0.15 -22.65 -19.70
C GLY A 119 0.27 -21.20 -19.45
N LEU A 120 0.29 -20.75 -18.19
CA LEU A 120 0.71 -19.41 -17.80
C LEU A 120 2.22 -19.34 -17.63
N GLU A 121 2.88 -18.52 -18.45
CA GLU A 121 4.30 -18.22 -18.31
C GLU A 121 4.49 -17.14 -17.24
N VAL A 122 4.99 -17.53 -16.06
CA VAL A 122 5.18 -16.61 -14.93
C VAL A 122 6.41 -15.71 -15.17
N VAL A 123 6.16 -14.42 -15.35
CA VAL A 123 7.21 -13.41 -15.58
C VAL A 123 7.72 -12.81 -14.28
N GLU A 124 6.81 -12.52 -13.35
CA GLU A 124 7.16 -12.03 -12.02
C GLU A 124 6.38 -12.83 -10.98
N ALA A 125 7.06 -13.24 -9.90
CA ALA A 125 6.42 -13.81 -8.74
C ALA A 125 7.07 -13.31 -7.44
N ARG A 126 6.22 -13.02 -6.45
CA ARG A 126 6.62 -12.70 -5.09
C ARG A 126 5.85 -13.60 -4.15
N VAL A 127 6.58 -14.27 -3.27
CA VAL A 127 6.00 -15.25 -2.36
C VAL A 127 6.51 -15.04 -0.95
N SER A 128 5.61 -15.22 0.02
CA SER A 128 5.92 -15.34 1.44
C SER A 128 5.22 -16.57 1.99
N CYS A 129 5.98 -17.46 2.64
CA CYS A 129 5.52 -18.75 3.18
C CYS A 129 6.00 -18.95 4.63
N LYS A 130 5.98 -17.91 5.47
CA LYS A 130 6.49 -18.01 6.84
C LYS A 130 5.40 -18.49 7.80
N ASP A 131 4.57 -17.55 8.24
CA ASP A 131 3.45 -17.81 9.15
C ASP A 131 2.11 -17.84 8.39
N SER A 132 2.08 -17.16 7.23
CA SER A 132 0.96 -17.07 6.30
C SER A 132 1.46 -17.29 4.88
N PHE A 133 0.55 -17.69 3.99
CA PHE A 133 0.84 -17.85 2.58
C PHE A 133 0.34 -16.64 1.81
N SER A 134 1.25 -15.92 1.15
CA SER A 134 0.88 -14.87 0.20
C SER A 134 1.68 -15.02 -1.08
N LEU A 135 0.98 -15.09 -2.21
CA LEU A 135 1.56 -15.14 -3.53
C LEU A 135 1.04 -13.98 -4.37
N HIS A 136 1.93 -13.35 -5.10
CA HIS A 136 1.61 -12.39 -6.15
C HIS A 136 2.39 -12.79 -7.40
N ALA A 137 1.68 -13.15 -8.46
CA ALA A 137 2.27 -13.63 -9.70
C ALA A 137 1.69 -12.92 -10.91
N ILE A 138 2.52 -12.65 -11.90
CA ILE A 138 2.12 -12.13 -13.21
C ILE A 138 2.43 -13.23 -14.23
N GLY A 139 1.39 -13.82 -14.79
CA GLY A 139 1.47 -14.84 -15.83
C GLY A 139 1.07 -14.27 -17.18
N ILE A 140 1.85 -14.55 -18.22
CA ILE A 140 1.50 -14.26 -19.62
C ILE A 140 0.88 -15.52 -20.22
N SER A 141 -0.19 -15.35 -21.00
CA SER A 141 -0.78 -16.43 -21.79
C SER A 141 -0.43 -16.19 -23.25
N ASN A 142 0.31 -17.12 -23.86
CA ASN A 142 0.83 -16.99 -25.23
C ASN A 142 -0.20 -17.39 -26.31
N ASN A 143 -1.49 -17.43 -25.97
CA ASN A 143 -2.54 -17.75 -26.94
C ASN A 143 -2.87 -16.48 -27.76
N ASP A 144 -2.31 -16.39 -28.97
CA ASP A 144 -2.67 -15.40 -30.00
C ASP A 144 -4.09 -15.61 -30.57
N ASP A 145 -4.81 -16.62 -30.08
CA ASP A 145 -6.16 -16.98 -30.50
C ASP A 145 -7.24 -16.30 -29.66
N CYS A 146 -8.30 -15.87 -30.34
CA CYS A 146 -9.41 -15.02 -29.91
C CYS A 146 -10.22 -15.48 -28.67
N GLU A 147 -9.88 -16.60 -28.02
CA GLU A 147 -10.40 -17.00 -26.72
C GLU A 147 -9.41 -16.59 -25.63
N SER A 148 -9.52 -15.34 -25.17
CA SER A 148 -8.90 -14.94 -23.92
C SER A 148 -9.43 -15.85 -22.81
N MET A 149 -8.56 -16.64 -22.18
CA MET A 149 -8.90 -17.46 -21.02
C MET A 149 -9.63 -16.60 -19.98
N ASP A 150 -10.78 -17.05 -19.49
CA ASP A 150 -11.58 -16.25 -18.58
C ASP A 150 -10.88 -16.14 -17.21
N GLY A 151 -10.78 -14.92 -16.68
CA GLY A 151 -10.17 -14.66 -15.37
C GLY A 151 -10.86 -15.42 -14.25
N GLU A 152 -12.17 -15.70 -14.37
CA GLU A 152 -12.89 -16.52 -13.40
C GLU A 152 -12.50 -18.01 -13.45
N VAL A 153 -12.12 -18.55 -14.62
CA VAL A 153 -11.60 -19.93 -14.74
C VAL A 153 -10.25 -20.03 -14.03
N VAL A 154 -9.37 -19.06 -14.23
CA VAL A 154 -8.07 -18.98 -13.53
C VAL A 154 -8.27 -18.88 -12.03
N LYS A 155 -9.17 -17.98 -11.60
CA LYS A 155 -9.48 -17.77 -10.19
C LYS A 155 -10.02 -19.03 -9.53
N GLN A 156 -10.93 -19.75 -10.20
CA GLN A 156 -11.50 -20.98 -9.69
C GLN A 156 -10.44 -22.09 -9.59
N ALA A 157 -9.59 -22.27 -10.61
CA ALA A 157 -8.54 -23.28 -10.60
C ALA A 157 -7.54 -23.05 -9.45
N VAL A 158 -7.13 -21.79 -9.27
CA VAL A 158 -6.22 -21.41 -8.18
C VAL A 158 -6.90 -21.53 -6.82
N ALA A 159 -8.17 -21.12 -6.69
CA ALA A 159 -8.92 -21.30 -5.44
C ALA A 159 -9.03 -22.78 -5.05
N VAL A 160 -9.32 -23.66 -6.00
CA VAL A 160 -9.36 -25.11 -5.78
C VAL A 160 -8.01 -25.64 -5.29
N ALA A 161 -6.89 -25.27 -5.94
CA ALA A 161 -5.58 -25.75 -5.49
C ALA A 161 -5.26 -25.37 -4.04
N VAL A 162 -5.66 -24.17 -3.62
CA VAL A 162 -5.38 -23.68 -2.26
C VAL A 162 -6.36 -24.27 -1.23
N SER A 163 -7.61 -24.54 -1.62
CA SER A 163 -8.63 -25.14 -0.76
C SER A 163 -8.49 -26.67 -0.63
N THR A 164 -8.19 -27.40 -1.71
CA THR A 164 -8.03 -28.87 -1.68
C THR A 164 -6.88 -29.31 -0.78
N TRP A 165 -5.85 -28.47 -0.64
CA TRP A 165 -4.75 -28.74 0.29
C TRP A 165 -5.13 -28.54 1.75
N SER A 166 -6.15 -27.72 2.03
CA SER A 166 -6.66 -27.52 3.38
C SER A 166 -7.46 -28.73 3.90
N ASP A 167 -7.98 -29.57 3.00
CA ASP A 167 -8.84 -30.73 3.32
C ASP A 167 -8.11 -32.09 3.20
N SER A 168 -6.82 -32.09 2.79
CA SER A 168 -6.04 -33.31 2.52
C SER A 168 -5.07 -33.72 3.65
N GLN A 169 -5.41 -33.46 4.91
CA GLN A 169 -4.90 -34.26 6.04
C GLN A 169 -5.93 -35.37 6.28
N ASP A 170 -5.70 -36.69 6.15
CA ASP A 170 -4.64 -37.61 6.61
C ASP A 170 -5.03 -39.04 6.06
N PRO A 171 -4.21 -40.13 6.06
CA PRO A 171 -3.35 -40.51 7.19
C PRO A 171 -2.02 -41.25 6.88
N LYS A 172 -1.12 -41.19 7.88
CA LYS A 172 -0.03 -42.13 8.22
C LYS A 172 1.31 -42.02 7.47
N GLY A 173 2.32 -41.69 8.28
CA GLY A 173 3.64 -42.31 8.29
C GLY A 173 4.15 -42.37 9.72
#